data_AF-A0A950ZLM3-F1
#
_entry.id   AF-A0A950ZLM3-F1
#
_cell.length_a   1.000
_cell.length_b   1.000
_cell.length_c   1.000
_cell.angle_alpha   90.00
_cell.angle_beta   90.00
_cell.angle_gamma   90.00
#
_symmetry.space_group_name_H-M   'P 1'
#
loop_
_entity.id
_entity.type
_entity.pdbx_description
1 polymer ?
#
loop_
_entity_poly.entity_id
_entity_poly.type
_entity_poly.pdbx_seq_one_letter_code
_entity_poly.pdbx_strand_id
1 'polypeptide(L)'
;ALLGHVARPNPQWEQPVAGESLMIAQGPDGYISPSWYAATREHGRVVPTWDYVVLHVHGTLRFHDDVSFVRDVVERLTERFESPSSAPWSVADAPGEYIERQLRAIVGFELTVTRVEASAKLSQNRAADIDGVTQGLRRRGDAALADEVERHRPR
;
A
#
# COMPACT_ATOMS: atom_id res chain seq x y z
N ALA A 1 -6.62 0.00 -14.79
CA ALA A 1 -5.42 0.79 -14.49
C ALA A 1 -5.48 1.30 -13.05
N LEU A 2 -4.35 1.71 -12.47
CA LEU A 2 -4.32 2.48 -11.22
C LEU A 2 -4.43 3.96 -11.55
N LEU A 3 -5.23 4.70 -10.78
CA LEU A 3 -5.51 6.10 -10.99
C LEU A 3 -5.13 6.91 -9.76
N GLY A 4 -4.67 8.13 -9.99
CA GLY A 4 -4.39 9.08 -8.93
C GLY A 4 -4.08 10.45 -9.50
N HIS A 5 -3.65 11.34 -8.63
CA HIS A 5 -3.19 12.66 -9.01
C HIS A 5 -1.99 13.07 -8.18
N VAL A 6 -1.21 13.99 -8.73
CA VAL A 6 -0.12 14.67 -8.03
C VAL A 6 -0.40 16.17 -7.99
N ALA A 7 0.20 16.87 -7.01
CA ALA A 7 0.18 18.32 -7.01
C ALA A 7 0.87 18.85 -8.27
N ARG A 8 0.31 19.87 -8.93
CA ARG A 8 0.88 20.44 -10.16
C ARG A 8 2.34 20.90 -10.00
N PRO A 9 2.78 21.46 -8.85
CA PRO A 9 4.19 21.81 -8.67
C PRO A 9 5.16 20.63 -8.54
N ASN A 10 4.69 19.38 -8.49
CA ASN A 10 5.57 18.21 -8.44
C ASN A 10 6.26 18.04 -9.82
N PRO A 11 7.59 18.12 -9.93
CA PRO A 11 8.27 18.07 -11.22
C PRO A 11 8.19 16.70 -11.92
N GLN A 12 7.76 15.65 -11.23
CA GLN A 12 7.73 14.28 -11.78
C GLN A 12 6.85 14.15 -13.02
N TRP A 13 5.74 14.88 -13.11
CA TRP A 13 4.83 14.79 -14.26
C TRP A 13 5.33 15.55 -15.50
N GLU A 14 6.29 16.47 -15.31
CA GLU A 14 6.94 17.23 -16.38
C GLU A 14 8.10 16.44 -17.01
N GLN A 15 8.64 15.46 -16.29
CA GLN A 15 9.69 14.59 -16.82
C GLN A 15 9.10 13.57 -17.80
N PRO A 16 9.76 13.31 -18.94
CA PRO A 16 9.37 12.23 -19.81
C PRO A 16 9.37 10.90 -19.05
N VAL A 17 8.27 10.14 -19.17
CA VAL A 17 8.20 8.79 -18.61
C VAL A 17 9.20 7.90 -19.35
N ALA A 18 10.25 7.49 -18.64
CA ALA A 18 11.28 6.61 -19.16
C ALA A 18 10.97 5.15 -18.80
N GLY A 19 10.75 4.31 -19.81
CA GLY A 19 10.55 2.88 -19.62
C GLY A 19 9.27 2.52 -18.85
N GLU A 20 9.30 1.36 -18.20
CA GLU A 20 8.20 0.88 -17.36
C GLU A 20 8.24 1.56 -15.98
N SER A 21 7.07 1.99 -15.50
CA SER A 21 6.90 2.59 -14.18
C SER A 21 6.54 1.54 -13.13
N LEU A 22 6.88 1.81 -11.87
CA LEU A 22 6.61 0.95 -10.72
C LEU A 22 5.84 1.72 -9.65
N MET A 23 4.70 1.17 -9.24
CA MET A 23 3.98 1.57 -8.03
C MET A 23 4.19 0.50 -6.96
N ILE A 24 4.61 0.92 -5.77
CA ILE A 24 4.85 0.04 -4.62
C ILE A 24 3.73 0.29 -3.61
N ALA A 25 3.00 -0.76 -3.24
CA ALA A 25 2.11 -0.74 -2.08
C ALA A 25 2.72 -1.58 -0.97
N GLN A 26 3.00 -0.92 0.17
CA GLN A 26 3.60 -1.56 1.34
C GLN A 26 2.49 -1.99 2.30
N GLY A 27 2.49 -3.27 2.66
CA GLY A 27 1.67 -3.83 3.73
C GLY A 27 2.38 -3.77 5.09
N PRO A 28 1.89 -4.49 6.10
CA PRO A 28 2.58 -4.60 7.39
C PRO A 28 3.98 -5.20 7.23
N ASP A 29 4.93 -4.66 7.99
CA ASP A 29 6.30 -5.19 8.08
C ASP A 29 6.85 -5.01 9.50
N GLY A 30 7.91 -5.75 9.83
CA GLY A 30 8.58 -5.59 11.11
C GLY A 30 9.70 -6.58 11.40
N TYR A 31 10.59 -6.17 12.31
CA TYR A 31 11.65 -7.01 12.85
C TYR A 31 11.09 -8.19 13.64
N ILE A 32 11.59 -9.40 13.39
CA ILE A 32 11.27 -10.60 14.14
C ILE A 32 12.45 -10.97 15.04
N SER A 33 12.21 -10.94 16.35
CA SER A 33 13.25 -11.28 17.33
C SER A 33 13.39 -12.79 17.47
N PRO A 34 14.62 -13.33 17.40
CA PRO A 34 14.87 -14.73 17.71
C PRO A 34 14.46 -15.10 19.13
N SER A 35 14.45 -14.14 20.06
CA SER A 35 14.02 -14.39 21.45
C SER A 35 12.58 -14.91 21.57
N TRP A 36 11.78 -14.78 20.51
CA TRP A 36 10.39 -15.25 20.45
C TRP A 36 10.27 -16.71 19.99
N TYR A 37 11.29 -17.26 19.34
CA TYR A 37 11.24 -18.61 18.78
C TYR A 37 11.32 -19.67 19.88
N ALA A 38 10.57 -20.76 19.74
CA ALA A 38 10.75 -21.97 20.55
C ALA A 38 12.14 -22.56 20.32
N ALA A 39 12.58 -22.57 19.06
CA ALA A 39 13.89 -23.05 18.62
C ALA A 39 15.08 -22.37 19.33
N THR A 40 14.90 -21.15 19.85
CA THR A 40 15.91 -20.45 20.65
C THR A 40 16.20 -21.16 21.96
N ARG A 41 15.16 -21.67 22.62
CA ARG A 41 15.27 -22.43 23.86
C ARG A 41 15.72 -23.87 23.61
N GLU A 42 15.32 -24.44 22.47
CA GLU A 42 15.65 -25.83 22.12
C GLU A 42 17.13 -26.00 21.75
N HIS A 43 17.66 -25.15 20.87
CA HIS A 43 19.01 -25.34 20.35
C HIS A 43 19.78 -24.06 20.01
N GLY A 44 19.14 -22.88 20.06
CA GLY A 44 19.82 -21.58 19.84
C GLY A 44 20.30 -21.29 18.42
N ARG A 45 20.17 -22.23 17.47
CA ARG A 45 20.49 -22.06 16.04
C ARG A 45 19.43 -21.25 15.30
N VAL A 46 19.36 -19.97 15.62
CA VAL A 46 18.34 -19.04 15.13
C VAL A 46 19.00 -17.72 14.70
N VAL A 47 18.33 -16.98 13.81
CA VAL A 47 18.79 -15.67 13.33
C VAL A 47 17.62 -14.69 13.30
N PRO A 48 17.88 -13.39 13.52
CA PRO A 48 16.84 -12.37 13.37
C PRO A 48 16.42 -12.22 11.91
N THR A 49 15.22 -11.68 11.69
CA THR A 49 14.78 -11.38 10.33
C THR A 49 13.80 -10.21 10.28
N TRP A 50 13.37 -9.85 9.08
CA TRP A 50 12.28 -8.91 8.83
C TRP A 50 11.19 -9.65 8.07
N ASP A 51 9.98 -9.62 8.62
CA ASP A 51 8.77 -10.09 7.95
C ASP A 51 8.08 -8.88 7.32
N TYR A 52 7.47 -9.07 6.15
CA TYR A 52 6.84 -8.01 5.38
C TYR A 52 5.85 -8.55 4.35
N VAL A 53 4.91 -7.69 3.96
CA VAL A 53 4.04 -7.85 2.79
C VAL A 53 4.23 -6.67 1.86
N VAL A 54 4.48 -6.91 0.57
CA VAL A 54 4.64 -5.86 -0.43
C VAL A 54 4.04 -6.26 -1.77
N LEU A 55 3.49 -5.28 -2.49
CA LEU A 55 3.02 -5.40 -3.87
C LEU A 55 3.79 -4.43 -4.76
N HIS A 56 4.39 -4.94 -5.83
CA HIS A 56 5.00 -4.19 -6.91
C HIS A 56 4.10 -4.26 -8.14
N VAL A 57 3.56 -3.11 -8.55
CA VAL A 57 2.72 -2.99 -9.74
C VAL A 57 3.50 -2.25 -10.81
N HIS A 58 3.84 -2.99 -11.84
CA HIS A 58 4.53 -2.50 -13.02
C HIS A 58 3.52 -2.05 -14.07
N GLY A 59 3.84 -0.99 -14.82
CA GLY A 59 2.93 -0.51 -15.86
C GLY A 59 3.45 0.65 -16.71
N THR A 60 2.65 1.00 -17.71
CA THR A 60 2.84 2.21 -18.51
C THR A 60 2.14 3.38 -17.82
N LEU A 61 2.92 4.38 -17.41
CA LEU A 61 2.42 5.60 -16.77
C LEU A 61 2.10 6.67 -17.82
N ARG A 62 0.94 7.31 -17.66
CA ARG A 62 0.53 8.49 -18.43
C ARG A 62 0.05 9.57 -17.49
N PHE A 63 0.48 10.81 -17.73
CA PHE A 63 -0.03 11.98 -17.03
C PHE A 63 -1.11 12.65 -17.90
N HIS A 64 -2.12 13.18 -17.22
CA HIS A 64 -3.29 13.81 -17.81
C HIS A 64 -3.45 15.20 -17.19
N ASP A 65 -3.04 16.22 -17.95
CA ASP A 65 -3.32 17.62 -17.66
C ASP A 65 -4.64 18.05 -18.32
N ASP A 66 -5.70 17.30 -17.99
CA ASP A 66 -7.06 17.54 -18.48
C ASP A 66 -8.02 17.60 -17.29
N VAL A 67 -8.77 18.70 -17.17
CA VAL A 67 -9.65 18.93 -16.02
C VAL A 67 -10.76 17.89 -15.93
N SER A 68 -11.25 17.37 -17.06
CA SER A 68 -12.32 16.37 -17.05
C SER A 68 -11.83 15.02 -16.53
N PHE A 69 -10.64 14.58 -16.96
CA PHE A 69 -9.97 13.40 -16.45
C PHE A 69 -9.67 13.53 -14.96
N VAL A 70 -9.10 14.66 -14.53
CA VAL A 70 -8.76 14.91 -13.13
C VAL A 70 -10.01 14.89 -12.26
N ARG A 71 -11.12 15.46 -12.73
CA ARG A 71 -12.41 15.42 -12.03
C ARG A 71 -12.89 13.98 -11.85
N ASP A 72 -12.91 13.16 -12.90
CA ASP A 72 -13.30 11.74 -12.81
C ASP A 72 -12.46 11.00 -11.76
N VAL A 73 -11.14 11.18 -11.77
CA VAL A 73 -10.25 10.57 -10.78
C VAL A 73 -10.59 11.02 -9.36
N VAL A 74 -10.79 12.31 -9.13
CA VAL A 74 -11.15 12.84 -7.79
C VAL A 74 -12.50 12.32 -7.34
N GLU A 75 -13.51 12.28 -8.20
CA GLU A 75 -14.84 11.79 -7.88
C GLU A 75 -14.81 10.29 -7.51
N ARG A 76 -14.08 9.46 -8.28
CA ARG A 76 -13.93 8.03 -8.00
C ARG A 76 -13.14 7.74 -6.74
N LEU A 77 -12.09 8.50 -6.46
CA LEU A 77 -11.35 8.38 -5.20
C LEU A 77 -12.23 8.82 -4.02
N THR A 78 -12.99 9.91 -4.17
CA THR A 78 -13.93 10.37 -3.15
C THR A 78 -14.97 9.30 -2.85
N GLU A 79 -15.64 8.75 -3.87
CA GLU A 79 -16.61 7.67 -3.71
C GLU A 79 -15.99 6.46 -3.00
N ARG A 80 -14.78 6.05 -3.43
CA ARG A 80 -14.08 4.91 -2.83
C ARG A 80 -13.84 5.11 -1.34
N PHE A 81 -13.35 6.27 -0.92
CA PHE A 81 -12.97 6.53 0.47
C PHE A 81 -14.13 6.96 1.37
N GLU A 82 -15.17 7.57 0.80
CA GLU A 82 -16.37 7.98 1.53
C GLU A 82 -17.41 6.85 1.63
N SER A 83 -17.32 5.80 0.81
CA SER A 83 -18.27 4.67 0.84
C SER A 83 -18.57 4.04 2.21
N PRO A 84 -17.63 3.98 3.19
CA PRO A 84 -17.93 3.45 4.53
C PRO A 84 -18.59 4.47 5.47
N SER A 85 -18.64 5.75 5.09
CA SER A 85 -19.18 6.83 5.93
C SER A 85 -20.70 6.75 6.03
N SER A 86 -21.24 7.03 7.22
CA SER A 86 -22.69 7.18 7.42
C SER A 86 -23.26 8.46 6.83
N ALA A 87 -22.40 9.43 6.51
CA ALA A 87 -22.75 10.70 5.88
C ALA A 87 -21.65 11.03 4.85
N PRO A 88 -21.67 10.38 3.68
CA PRO A 88 -20.60 10.52 2.70
C PRO A 88 -20.56 11.93 2.14
N TRP A 89 -19.37 12.51 2.05
CA TRP A 89 -19.15 13.75 1.32
C TRP A 89 -18.99 13.47 -0.18
N SER A 90 -19.52 14.35 -1.01
CA SER A 90 -19.37 14.31 -2.47
C SER A 90 -18.67 15.57 -2.97
N VAL A 91 -17.97 15.45 -4.10
CA VAL A 91 -17.33 16.61 -4.76
C VAL A 91 -18.33 17.73 -5.07
N ALA A 92 -19.60 17.36 -5.31
CA ALA A 92 -20.68 18.31 -5.58
C ALA A 92 -21.14 19.10 -4.35
N ASP A 93 -20.78 18.68 -3.13
CA ASP A 93 -21.13 19.40 -1.89
C ASP A 93 -20.28 20.67 -1.69
N ALA A 94 -19.16 20.80 -2.41
CA ALA A 94 -18.37 22.02 -2.43
C ALA A 94 -18.81 22.98 -3.55
N PRO A 95 -18.62 24.31 -3.39
CA PRO A 95 -18.91 25.27 -4.44
C PRO A 95 -18.18 24.96 -5.75
N GLY A 96 -18.88 25.05 -6.88
CA GLY A 96 -18.33 24.68 -8.20
C GLY A 96 -17.02 25.42 -8.54
N GLU A 97 -17.01 26.74 -8.40
CA GLU A 97 -15.81 27.56 -8.65
C GLU A 97 -14.62 27.19 -7.74
N TYR A 98 -14.90 26.76 -6.51
CA TYR A 98 -13.88 26.30 -5.59
C TYR A 98 -13.25 25.00 -6.11
N ILE A 99 -14.07 24.01 -6.48
CA ILE A 99 -13.61 22.73 -7.02
C ILE A 99 -12.84 22.95 -8.33
N GLU A 100 -13.34 23.76 -9.25
CA GLU A 100 -12.65 24.04 -10.53
C GLU A 100 -11.24 24.60 -10.32
N ARG A 101 -11.06 25.49 -9.34
CA ARG A 101 -9.73 26.00 -8.98
C ARG A 101 -8.83 24.91 -8.39
N GLN A 102 -9.37 24.06 -7.51
CA GLN A 102 -8.60 22.96 -6.92
C GLN A 102 -8.19 21.91 -7.96
N LEU A 103 -9.06 21.58 -8.92
CA LEU A 103 -8.74 20.64 -10.00
C LEU A 103 -7.59 21.15 -10.88
N ARG A 104 -7.50 22.47 -11.12
CA ARG A 104 -6.37 23.08 -11.84
C ARG A 104 -5.05 23.03 -11.06
N ALA A 105 -5.08 22.78 -9.75
CA ALA A 105 -3.88 22.71 -8.91
C ALA A 105 -3.23 21.31 -8.88
N ILE A 106 -3.83 20.33 -9.56
CA ILE A 106 -3.36 18.95 -9.62
C ILE A 106 -3.26 18.47 -11.07
N VAL A 107 -2.54 17.36 -11.27
CA VAL A 107 -2.39 16.65 -12.55
C VAL A 107 -2.74 15.19 -12.31
N GLY A 108 -3.60 14.63 -13.16
CA GLY A 108 -4.03 13.24 -13.06
C GLY A 108 -2.97 12.30 -13.64
N PHE A 109 -2.99 11.04 -13.20
CA PHE A 109 -2.19 10.00 -13.83
C PHE A 109 -2.96 8.68 -13.91
N GLU A 110 -2.58 7.89 -14.90
CA GLU A 110 -3.01 6.52 -15.11
C GLU A 110 -1.79 5.61 -15.24
N LEU A 111 -1.72 4.56 -14.41
CA LEU A 111 -0.79 3.45 -14.59
C LEU A 111 -1.53 2.25 -15.17
N THR A 112 -1.34 2.01 -16.46
CA THR A 112 -1.85 0.79 -17.11
C THR A 112 -0.99 -0.39 -16.70
N VAL A 113 -1.55 -1.28 -15.89
CA VAL A 113 -0.84 -2.42 -15.28
C VAL A 113 -0.39 -3.41 -16.35
N THR A 114 0.90 -3.74 -16.35
CA THR A 114 1.52 -4.75 -17.24
C THR A 114 1.90 -6.01 -16.47
N ARG A 115 2.37 -5.86 -15.24
CA ARG A 115 2.81 -6.96 -14.37
C ARG A 115 2.57 -6.62 -12.91
N VAL A 116 2.27 -7.63 -12.11
CA VAL A 116 2.11 -7.53 -10.66
C VAL A 116 2.99 -8.58 -10.01
N GLU A 117 3.81 -8.16 -9.06
CA GLU A 117 4.61 -9.04 -8.23
C GLU A 117 4.27 -8.79 -6.76
N ALA A 118 4.07 -9.85 -6.00
CA ALA A 118 3.81 -9.76 -4.57
C ALA A 118 4.83 -10.60 -3.82
N SER A 119 5.26 -10.11 -2.65
CA SER A 119 6.08 -10.88 -1.72
C SER A 119 5.50 -10.78 -0.32
N ALA A 120 5.40 -11.94 0.33
CA ALA A 120 4.95 -12.08 1.70
C ALA A 120 5.92 -13.01 2.44
N LYS A 121 6.85 -12.42 3.19
CA LYS A 121 7.76 -13.14 4.06
C LYS A 121 7.23 -13.01 5.48
N LEU A 122 6.67 -14.09 6.01
CA LEU A 122 5.86 -14.05 7.24
C LEU A 122 6.19 -15.25 8.14
N SER A 123 7.48 -15.55 8.30
CA SER A 123 7.97 -16.68 9.11
C SER A 123 7.36 -18.06 8.79
N GLN A 124 6.79 -18.25 7.58
CA GLN A 124 6.02 -19.47 7.25
C GLN A 124 6.86 -20.75 7.24
N ASN A 125 8.19 -20.62 7.13
CA ASN A 125 9.13 -21.74 7.20
C ASN A 125 9.50 -22.15 8.63
N ARG A 126 8.93 -21.51 9.66
CA ARG A 126 9.18 -21.79 11.08
C ARG A 126 7.88 -22.11 11.81
N ALA A 127 7.13 -23.11 11.35
CA ALA A 127 5.80 -23.45 11.85
C ALA A 127 5.71 -23.56 13.40
N ALA A 128 6.73 -24.16 14.04
CA ALA A 128 6.80 -24.30 15.49
C ALA A 128 7.02 -22.97 16.25
N ASP A 129 7.53 -21.94 15.57
CA ASP A 129 7.86 -20.64 16.18
C ASP A 129 6.74 -19.59 16.00
N ILE A 130 5.71 -19.88 15.20
CA ILE A 130 4.67 -18.90 14.81
C ILE A 130 3.93 -18.33 16.02
N ASP A 131 3.59 -19.16 17.02
CA ASP A 131 2.90 -18.70 18.23
C ASP A 131 3.74 -17.68 19.00
N GLY A 132 5.05 -17.92 19.07
CA GLY A 132 5.99 -17.01 19.70
C GLY A 132 6.12 -15.70 18.93
N VAL A 133 6.22 -15.76 17.60
CA VAL A 133 6.28 -14.60 16.71
C VAL A 133 5.03 -13.73 16.83
N THR A 134 3.85 -14.32 16.68
CA THR A 134 2.57 -13.58 16.75
C THR A 134 2.37 -12.95 18.12
N GLN A 135 2.69 -13.66 19.20
CA GLN A 135 2.62 -13.10 20.56
C GLN A 135 3.65 -11.98 20.77
N GLY A 136 4.87 -12.14 20.26
CA GLY A 136 5.93 -11.13 20.31
C GLY A 136 5.53 -9.83 19.60
N LEU A 137 5.00 -9.96 18.38
CA LEU A 137 4.48 -8.84 17.58
C LEU A 137 3.32 -8.14 18.28
N ARG A 138 2.33 -8.90 18.79
CA ARG A 138 1.20 -8.32 19.54
C ARG A 138 1.65 -7.55 20.78
N ARG A 139 2.63 -8.07 21.54
CA ARG A 139 3.21 -7.34 22.69
C ARG A 139 3.93 -6.06 22.29
N ARG A 140 4.56 -6.02 21.10
CA ARG A 140 5.24 -4.83 20.59
C ARG A 140 4.27 -3.80 20.00
N GLY A 141 3.02 -4.18 19.76
CA GLY A 141 1.98 -3.33 19.16
C GLY A 141 1.77 -3.55 17.66
N ASP A 142 2.46 -4.52 17.05
CA ASP A 142 2.40 -4.79 15.60
C ASP A 142 1.27 -5.78 15.26
N ALA A 143 0.04 -5.45 15.66
CA ALA A 143 -1.11 -6.35 15.51
C ALA A 143 -1.38 -6.73 14.05
N ALA A 144 -1.28 -5.78 13.11
CA ALA A 144 -1.52 -6.05 11.69
C ALA A 144 -0.53 -7.06 11.10
N LEU A 145 0.75 -6.99 11.49
CA LEU A 145 1.74 -7.98 11.04
C LEU A 145 1.50 -9.33 11.71
N ALA A 146 1.16 -9.35 13.01
CA ALA A 146 0.82 -10.58 13.72
C ALA A 146 -0.35 -11.31 13.06
N ASP A 147 -1.38 -10.56 12.66
CA ASP A 147 -2.56 -11.12 11.98
C ASP A 147 -2.21 -11.65 10.59
N GLU A 148 -1.28 -11.01 9.86
CA GLU A 148 -0.81 -11.56 8.59
C GLU A 148 0.07 -12.81 8.74
N VAL A 149 0.93 -12.87 9.75
CA VAL A 149 1.66 -14.10 10.09
C VAL A 149 0.69 -15.23 10.40
N GLU A 150 -0.35 -14.97 11.20
CA GLU A 150 -1.37 -15.97 11.55
C GLU A 150 -2.18 -16.42 10.33
N ARG A 151 -2.62 -15.48 9.48
CA ARG A 151 -3.38 -15.78 8.26
C ARG A 151 -2.61 -16.69 7.30
N HIS A 152 -1.28 -16.56 7.28
CA HIS A 152 -0.38 -17.32 6.40
C HIS A 152 0.30 -18.50 7.09
N ARG A 153 -0.23 -18.94 8.25
CA ARG A 153 0.24 -20.16 8.92
C ARG A 153 0.18 -21.35 7.94
N PRO A 154 1.28 -22.11 7.76
CA PRO A 154 1.28 -23.30 6.91
C PRO A 154 0.31 -24.35 7.48
N ARG A 155 -0.38 -25.06 6.59
CA ARG A 155 -1.28 -26.16 6.93
C ARG A 155 -0.52 -27.43 7.27
#